data_AF-A0A077XZB0-F1
#
_entry.id   AF-A0A077XZB0-F1
#
_cell.length_a   1.000
_cell.length_b   1.000
_cell.length_c   1.000
_cell.angle_alpha   90.00
_cell.angle_beta   90.00
_cell.angle_gamma   90.00
#
_symmetry.space_group_name_H-M   'P 1'
#
loop_
_entity.id
_entity.type
_entity.pdbx_description
1 polymer ?
#
loop_
_entity_poly.entity_id
_entity_poly.type
_entity_poly.pdbx_seq_one_letter_code
_entity_poly.pdbx_strand_id
1 'polypeptide(L)'
;MHNAKLIFDQNFIRIGQIDAIYIHSVNDLGLGHEDVADLLRSEVVYAISAIDRLVHELVKKGMVSIFLGARPITNSYSNFQLTLSQHNEIRTPGPIPPEAVFQSIIELKHGYLAFQDPDKMKEALNFIWNEQFKWQKIAAELGSNETTVKQTLNNIVIRRNQIVHEMDLNLSTGVLQPLSYADSRTMVDFIQNLGNAIYNLVI
;
A
#
# COMPACT_ATOMS: atom_id res chain seq x y z
N MET A 1 1.78 0.19 -15.85
CA MET A 1 1.17 -0.19 -14.55
C MET A 1 1.23 -1.69 -14.25
N HIS A 2 1.17 -2.57 -15.26
CA HIS A 2 1.26 -4.04 -15.10
C HIS A 2 2.40 -4.55 -14.21
N ASN A 3 3.62 -4.01 -14.31
CA ASN A 3 4.74 -4.43 -13.44
C ASN A 3 4.47 -4.14 -11.93
N ALA A 4 3.76 -3.05 -11.60
CA ALA A 4 3.40 -2.76 -10.20
C ALA A 4 2.46 -3.83 -9.63
N LYS A 5 1.46 -4.24 -10.41
CA LYS A 5 0.52 -5.30 -10.04
C LYS A 5 1.21 -6.66 -9.91
N LEU A 6 2.09 -6.99 -10.85
CA LEU A 6 2.86 -8.23 -10.80
C LEU A 6 3.71 -8.32 -9.53
N ILE A 7 4.40 -7.23 -9.16
CA ILE A 7 5.16 -7.17 -7.89
C ILE A 7 4.23 -7.32 -6.69
N PHE A 8 3.08 -6.65 -6.69
CA PHE A 8 2.08 -6.79 -5.62
C PHE A 8 1.64 -8.25 -5.45
N ASP A 9 1.29 -8.93 -6.55
CA ASP A 9 0.87 -10.33 -6.53
C ASP A 9 1.97 -11.27 -6.06
N GLN A 10 3.22 -11.02 -6.48
CA GLN A 10 4.38 -11.76 -5.98
C GLN A 10 4.59 -11.59 -4.47
N ASN A 11 4.29 -10.43 -3.89
CA ASN A 11 4.36 -10.26 -2.44
C ASN A 11 3.30 -11.12 -1.73
N PHE A 12 2.08 -11.23 -2.28
CA PHE A 12 1.05 -12.09 -1.70
C PHE A 12 1.35 -13.58 -1.84
N ILE A 13 2.03 -14.00 -2.90
CA ILE A 13 2.57 -15.37 -3.00
C ILE A 13 3.56 -15.63 -1.86
N ARG A 14 4.47 -14.68 -1.58
CA ARG A 14 5.45 -14.81 -0.48
C ARG A 14 4.77 -14.80 0.89
N ILE A 15 3.74 -13.99 1.10
CA ILE A 15 2.93 -14.01 2.33
C ILE A 15 2.27 -15.39 2.50
N GLY A 16 1.72 -15.97 1.43
CA GLY A 16 1.16 -17.33 1.46
C GLY A 16 2.20 -18.42 1.78
N GLN A 17 3.49 -18.21 1.47
CA GLN A 17 4.55 -19.14 1.88
C GLN A 17 4.82 -19.06 3.39
N ILE A 18 4.73 -17.87 3.99
CA ILE A 18 4.84 -17.70 5.45
C ILE A 18 3.67 -18.38 6.14
N ASP A 19 2.46 -18.23 5.60
CA ASP A 19 1.24 -18.87 6.08
C ASP A 19 1.37 -20.40 6.07
N ALA A 20 1.91 -20.97 4.99
CA ALA A 20 2.18 -22.40 4.90
C ALA A 20 3.20 -22.88 5.95
N ILE A 21 4.22 -22.07 6.26
CA ILE A 21 5.19 -22.39 7.32
C ILE A 21 4.52 -22.35 8.69
N TYR A 22 3.64 -21.37 8.96
CA TYR A 22 2.86 -21.31 10.19
C TYR A 22 1.99 -22.55 10.36
N ILE A 23 1.23 -22.92 9.32
CA ILE A 23 0.35 -24.10 9.32
C ILE A 23 1.16 -25.36 9.61
N HIS A 24 2.28 -25.57 8.92
CA HIS A 24 3.14 -26.73 9.13
C HIS A 24 3.70 -26.78 10.55
N SER A 25 4.13 -25.63 11.08
CA SER A 25 4.69 -25.51 12.43
C SER A 25 3.68 -25.90 13.52
N VAL A 26 2.42 -25.52 13.35
CA VAL A 26 1.36 -25.85 14.31
C VAL A 26 0.87 -27.28 14.12
N ASN A 27 0.50 -27.66 12.90
CA ASN A 27 -0.23 -28.91 12.65
C ASN A 27 0.68 -30.14 12.62
N ASP A 28 1.88 -30.00 12.05
CA ASP A 28 2.76 -31.15 11.81
C ASP A 28 3.89 -31.24 12.85
N LEU A 29 4.40 -30.09 13.32
CA LEU A 29 5.45 -30.04 14.35
C LEU A 29 4.90 -29.91 15.78
N GLY A 30 3.61 -29.59 15.94
CA GLY A 30 2.95 -29.48 17.24
C GLY A 30 3.42 -28.29 18.09
N LEU A 31 3.94 -27.22 17.47
CA LEU A 31 4.32 -26.00 18.18
C LEU A 31 3.08 -25.24 18.66
N GLY A 32 3.19 -24.56 19.80
CA GLY A 32 2.12 -23.72 20.32
C GLY A 32 1.86 -22.54 19.41
N HIS A 33 0.60 -22.14 19.24
CA HIS A 33 0.22 -21.01 18.39
C HIS A 33 0.96 -19.72 18.78
N GLU A 34 1.14 -19.45 20.07
CA GLU A 34 1.84 -18.27 20.58
C GLU A 34 3.33 -18.29 20.26
N ASP A 35 3.96 -19.48 20.21
CA ASP A 35 5.39 -19.63 19.94
C ASP A 35 5.75 -19.27 18.49
N VAL A 36 4.78 -19.35 17.58
CA VAL A 36 4.94 -19.07 16.15
C VAL A 36 4.06 -17.92 15.64
N ALA A 37 3.39 -17.19 16.54
CA ALA A 37 2.49 -16.09 16.20
C ALA A 37 3.18 -14.92 15.48
N ASP A 38 4.51 -14.80 15.61
CA ASP A 38 5.29 -13.80 14.87
C ASP A 38 5.30 -14.03 13.35
N LEU A 39 5.07 -15.26 12.89
CA LEU A 39 4.84 -15.53 11.47
C LEU A 39 3.58 -14.79 10.99
N LEU A 40 2.48 -14.89 11.75
CA LEU A 40 1.23 -14.17 11.45
C LEU A 40 1.41 -12.65 11.53
N ARG A 41 2.13 -12.15 12.53
CA ARG A 41 2.45 -10.71 12.63
C ARG A 41 3.21 -10.23 11.40
N SER A 42 4.16 -11.04 10.90
CA SER A 42 4.93 -10.70 9.71
C SER A 42 4.07 -10.66 8.44
N GLU A 43 3.08 -11.54 8.31
CA GLU A 43 2.13 -11.52 7.19
C GLU A 43 1.36 -10.19 7.11
N VAL A 44 0.83 -9.72 8.24
CA VAL A 44 0.11 -8.44 8.34
C VAL A 44 1.02 -7.27 7.95
N VAL A 45 2.26 -7.26 8.45
CA VAL A 45 3.26 -6.22 8.13
C VAL A 45 3.59 -6.22 6.64
N TYR A 46 3.79 -7.40 6.03
CA TYR A 46 4.09 -7.52 4.61
C TYR A 46 2.89 -7.19 3.72
N ALA A 47 1.66 -7.51 4.11
CA ALA A 47 0.46 -7.11 3.38
C ALA A 47 0.35 -5.59 3.28
N ILE A 48 0.51 -4.89 4.42
CA ILE A 48 0.49 -3.42 4.46
C ILE A 48 1.67 -2.81 3.67
N SER A 49 2.84 -3.42 3.72
CA SER A 49 3.99 -2.99 2.90
C SER A 49 3.74 -3.17 1.40
N ALA A 50 3.02 -4.23 1.01
CA ALA A 50 2.70 -4.50 -0.39
C ALA A 50 1.73 -3.45 -0.96
N ILE A 51 0.67 -3.09 -0.25
CA ILE A 51 -0.29 -2.07 -0.71
C ILE A 51 0.33 -0.68 -0.75
N ASP A 52 1.15 -0.31 0.25
CA ASP A 52 1.87 0.96 0.27
C ASP A 52 2.73 1.13 -1.01
N ARG A 53 3.53 0.10 -1.29
CA ARG A 53 4.37 0.05 -2.50
C ARG A 53 3.55 0.10 -3.78
N LEU A 54 2.41 -0.60 -3.83
CA LEU A 54 1.51 -0.57 -4.99
C LEU A 54 1.03 0.86 -5.25
N VAL A 55 0.55 1.57 -4.23
CA VAL A 55 0.06 2.94 -4.38
C VAL A 55 1.17 3.89 -4.83
N HIS A 56 2.37 3.79 -4.23
CA HIS A 56 3.55 4.54 -4.69
C HIS A 56 3.83 4.34 -6.17
N GLU A 57 3.86 3.09 -6.62
CA GLU A 57 4.16 2.74 -8.01
C GLU A 57 3.06 3.19 -8.98
N LEU A 58 1.78 3.10 -8.57
CA LEU A 58 0.65 3.57 -9.38
C LEU A 58 0.69 5.08 -9.54
N VAL A 59 0.87 5.83 -8.45
CA VAL A 59 0.95 7.29 -8.47
C VAL A 59 2.12 7.76 -9.30
N LYS A 60 3.32 7.20 -9.06
CA LYS A 60 4.52 7.53 -9.84
C LYS A 60 4.30 7.32 -11.33
N LYS A 61 3.85 6.13 -11.75
CA LYS A 61 3.63 5.81 -13.16
C LYS A 61 2.49 6.65 -13.77
N GLY A 62 1.43 6.89 -13.02
CA GLY A 62 0.32 7.71 -13.47
C GLY A 62 0.72 9.17 -13.67
N MET A 63 1.51 9.75 -12.76
CA MET A 63 2.03 11.11 -12.91
C MET A 63 2.96 11.24 -14.12
N VAL A 64 3.87 10.27 -14.32
CA VAL A 64 4.72 10.23 -15.53
C VAL A 64 3.86 10.09 -16.80
N SER A 65 2.78 9.32 -16.75
CA SER A 65 1.85 9.20 -17.90
C SER A 65 1.12 10.52 -18.20
N ILE A 66 0.75 11.29 -17.17
CA ILE A 66 0.20 12.65 -17.34
C ILE A 66 1.26 13.58 -17.95
N PHE A 67 2.50 13.51 -17.45
CA PHE A 67 3.63 14.29 -17.99
C PHE A 67 3.87 14.04 -19.48
N LEU A 68 3.75 12.78 -19.93
CA LEU A 68 3.87 12.38 -21.33
C LEU A 68 2.60 12.63 -22.16
N GLY A 69 1.54 13.20 -21.58
CA GLY A 69 0.26 13.45 -22.27
C GLY A 69 -0.57 12.18 -22.55
N ALA A 70 -0.21 11.04 -21.98
CA ALA A 70 -0.92 9.77 -22.15
C ALA A 70 -2.11 9.61 -21.19
N ARG A 71 -2.27 10.50 -20.21
CA ARG A 71 -3.38 10.49 -19.23
C ARG A 71 -3.89 11.91 -18.98
N PRO A 72 -5.20 12.12 -18.73
CA PRO A 72 -5.74 13.43 -18.41
C PRO A 72 -5.11 14.04 -17.15
N ILE A 73 -4.89 15.35 -17.19
CA ILE A 73 -4.39 16.12 -16.04
C ILE A 73 -5.42 16.14 -14.91
N THR A 74 -4.95 16.00 -13.67
CA THR A 74 -5.75 16.15 -12.46
C THR A 74 -5.45 17.47 -11.76
N ASN A 75 -6.35 17.94 -10.91
CA ASN A 75 -6.09 19.14 -10.11
C ASN A 75 -4.88 18.97 -9.18
N SER A 76 -4.72 17.81 -8.53
CA SER A 76 -3.56 17.57 -7.67
C SER A 76 -2.25 17.50 -8.45
N TYR A 77 -2.24 16.95 -9.67
CA TYR A 77 -1.07 17.00 -10.55
C TYR A 77 -0.67 18.45 -10.87
N SER A 78 -1.62 19.31 -11.24
CA SER A 78 -1.33 20.72 -11.55
C SER A 78 -0.78 21.50 -10.35
N ASN A 79 -1.12 21.08 -9.14
CA ASN A 79 -0.62 21.67 -7.89
C ASN A 79 0.66 20.99 -7.37
N PHE A 80 1.20 20.00 -8.09
CA PHE A 80 2.47 19.37 -7.71
C PHE A 80 3.60 20.39 -7.85
N GLN A 81 4.19 20.75 -6.71
CA GLN A 81 5.22 21.79 -6.67
C GLN A 81 6.53 21.29 -7.27
N LEU A 82 7.22 22.13 -8.03
CA LEU A 82 8.59 21.90 -8.51
C LEU A 82 9.44 23.10 -8.10
N THR A 83 10.67 22.85 -7.66
CA THR A 83 11.63 23.94 -7.48
C THR A 83 12.09 24.46 -8.85
N LEU A 84 12.59 25.70 -8.92
CA LEU A 84 13.16 26.23 -10.16
C LEU A 84 14.30 25.37 -10.68
N SER A 85 15.11 24.80 -9.79
CA SER A 85 16.19 23.86 -10.15
C SER A 85 15.63 22.61 -10.83
N GLN A 86 14.59 21.98 -10.25
CA GLN A 86 13.94 20.79 -10.81
C GLN A 86 13.31 21.08 -12.17
N HIS A 87 12.64 22.23 -12.30
CA HIS A 87 12.06 22.66 -13.58
C HIS A 87 13.13 22.87 -14.66
N ASN A 88 14.27 23.49 -14.30
CA ASN A 88 15.38 23.68 -15.23
C ASN A 88 16.01 22.34 -15.63
N GLU A 89 16.16 21.40 -14.69
CA GLU A 89 16.70 20.06 -14.95
C GLU A 89 15.83 19.29 -15.95
N ILE A 90 14.50 19.33 -15.78
CA ILE A 90 13.55 18.70 -16.72
C ILE A 90 13.65 19.31 -18.13
N ARG A 91 13.85 20.64 -18.23
CA ARG A 91 13.87 21.34 -19.52
C ARG A 91 15.21 21.31 -20.24
N THR A 92 16.30 21.02 -19.53
CA THR A 92 17.64 21.06 -20.10
C THR A 92 17.89 19.80 -20.91
N PRO A 93 18.20 19.89 -22.22
CA PRO A 93 18.55 18.72 -23.01
C PRO A 93 19.77 18.00 -22.42
N GLY A 94 19.64 16.70 -22.22
CA GLY A 94 20.69 15.88 -21.62
C GLY A 94 20.54 14.41 -21.98
N PRO A 95 21.46 13.55 -21.51
CA PRO A 95 21.40 12.11 -21.78
C PRO A 95 20.24 11.40 -21.07
N ILE A 96 19.74 11.99 -19.98
CA ILE A 96 18.60 11.48 -19.23
C ILE A 96 17.33 12.13 -19.80
N PRO A 97 16.32 11.35 -20.19
CA PRO A 97 15.11 11.92 -20.76
C PRO A 97 14.28 12.66 -19.69
N PRO A 98 13.54 13.73 -20.04
CA PRO A 98 12.82 14.57 -19.09
C PRO A 98 11.87 13.82 -18.16
N GLU A 99 11.20 12.77 -18.66
CA GLU A 99 10.29 11.94 -17.88
C GLU A 99 11.00 11.13 -16.79
N ALA A 100 12.25 10.72 -17.01
CA ALA A 100 13.05 10.02 -16.01
C ALA A 100 13.54 10.97 -14.90
N VAL A 101 13.88 12.21 -15.26
CA VAL A 101 14.16 13.27 -14.29
C VAL A 101 12.91 13.55 -13.44
N PHE A 102 11.75 13.73 -14.08
CA PHE A 102 10.48 13.95 -13.38
C PHE A 102 10.11 12.77 -12.47
N GLN A 103 10.28 11.54 -12.93
CA GLN A 103 10.10 10.35 -12.11
C GLN A 103 10.99 10.37 -10.86
N SER A 104 12.27 10.71 -11.00
CA SER A 104 13.21 10.78 -9.88
C SER A 104 12.80 11.83 -8.85
N ILE A 105 12.26 12.97 -9.30
CA ILE A 105 11.70 14.01 -8.41
C ILE A 105 10.51 13.47 -7.62
N ILE A 106 9.61 12.71 -8.26
CA ILE A 106 8.48 12.08 -7.56
C ILE A 106 8.98 11.08 -6.51
N GLU A 107 9.95 10.23 -6.85
CA GLU A 107 10.54 9.25 -5.93
C GLU A 107 11.15 9.92 -4.70
N LEU A 108 11.89 11.01 -4.87
CA LEU A 108 12.47 11.77 -3.76
C LEU A 108 11.39 12.42 -2.87
N LYS A 109 10.33 12.99 -3.48
CA LYS A 109 9.28 13.69 -2.74
C LYS A 109 8.30 12.76 -2.03
N HIS A 110 8.01 11.61 -2.62
CA HIS A 110 7.06 10.67 -2.04
C HIS A 110 7.74 9.58 -1.22
N GLY A 111 9.03 9.31 -1.39
CA GLY A 111 9.70 8.15 -0.78
C GLY A 111 9.67 8.06 0.76
N TYR A 112 9.46 9.17 1.46
CA TYR A 112 9.32 9.20 2.92
C TYR A 112 7.85 9.17 3.40
N LEU A 113 6.88 9.20 2.48
CA LEU A 113 5.45 9.18 2.78
C LEU A 113 4.95 7.73 2.81
N ALA A 114 4.08 7.43 3.79
CA ALA A 114 3.33 6.18 3.82
C ALA A 114 1.91 6.42 3.30
N PHE A 115 1.48 5.62 2.33
CA PHE A 115 0.16 5.64 1.71
C PHE A 115 -0.69 4.44 2.16
N GLN A 116 -0.72 4.21 3.47
CA GLN A 116 -1.42 3.09 4.11
C GLN A 116 -2.71 3.55 4.79
N ASP A 117 -2.72 4.77 5.32
CA ASP A 117 -3.91 5.42 5.86
C ASP A 117 -4.90 5.79 4.74
N PRO A 118 -6.22 5.67 4.96
CA PRO A 118 -7.23 5.95 3.94
C PRO A 118 -7.17 7.37 3.36
N ASP A 119 -6.90 8.38 4.18
CA ASP A 119 -6.89 9.77 3.74
C ASP A 119 -5.58 10.08 3.02
N LYS A 120 -4.45 9.54 3.49
CA LYS A 120 -3.16 9.62 2.76
C LYS A 120 -3.18 8.90 1.43
N MET A 121 -3.82 7.74 1.37
CA MET A 121 -4.01 7.00 0.12
C MET A 121 -4.91 7.78 -0.84
N LYS A 122 -6.00 8.40 -0.36
CA LYS A 122 -6.85 9.29 -1.17
C LYS A 122 -6.05 10.48 -1.72
N GLU A 123 -5.26 11.14 -0.89
CA GLU A 123 -4.38 12.26 -1.29
C GLU A 123 -3.44 11.83 -2.42
N ALA A 124 -2.78 10.68 -2.26
CA ALA A 124 -1.88 10.13 -3.27
C ALA A 124 -2.60 9.82 -4.59
N LEU A 125 -3.77 9.16 -4.52
CA LEU A 125 -4.56 8.81 -5.70
C LEU A 125 -5.11 10.05 -6.43
N ASN A 126 -5.31 11.19 -5.76
CA ASN A 126 -5.77 12.42 -6.42
C ASN A 126 -4.81 12.89 -7.52
N PHE A 127 -3.50 12.60 -7.43
CA PHE A 127 -2.53 12.97 -8.47
C PHE A 127 -2.84 12.33 -9.82
N ILE A 128 -3.47 11.16 -9.83
CA ILE A 128 -3.65 10.36 -11.05
C ILE A 128 -5.12 10.08 -11.36
N TRP A 129 -6.03 10.22 -10.40
CA TRP A 129 -7.42 9.84 -10.55
C TRP A 129 -8.37 10.99 -10.22
N ASN A 130 -9.05 11.54 -11.23
CA ASN A 130 -10.00 12.65 -11.09
C ASN A 130 -11.41 12.21 -10.66
N GLU A 131 -11.50 11.29 -9.70
CA GLU A 131 -12.77 10.85 -9.10
C GLU A 131 -13.00 11.59 -7.77
N GLN A 132 -14.17 12.16 -7.55
CA GLN A 132 -14.48 12.88 -6.31
C GLN A 132 -14.74 11.88 -5.16
N PHE A 133 -15.48 10.81 -5.44
CA PHE A 133 -15.95 9.85 -4.44
C PHE A 133 -15.15 8.53 -4.49
N LYS A 134 -13.82 8.64 -4.40
CA LYS A 134 -12.89 7.49 -4.55
C LYS A 134 -13.22 6.32 -3.63
N TRP A 135 -13.40 6.59 -2.34
CA TRP A 135 -13.69 5.54 -1.35
C TRP A 135 -15.05 4.89 -1.57
N GLN A 136 -16.03 5.60 -2.12
CA GLN A 136 -17.31 5.01 -2.50
C GLN A 136 -17.15 4.04 -3.66
N LYS A 137 -16.34 4.39 -4.67
CA LYS A 137 -16.04 3.47 -5.78
C LYS A 137 -15.22 2.27 -5.34
N ILE A 138 -14.19 2.47 -4.53
CA ILE A 138 -13.38 1.38 -3.97
C ILE A 138 -14.27 0.46 -3.13
N ALA A 139 -15.14 1.00 -2.28
CA ALA A 139 -16.04 0.19 -1.47
C ALA A 139 -17.07 -0.58 -2.31
N ALA A 140 -17.63 0.05 -3.35
CA ALA A 140 -18.52 -0.62 -4.27
C ALA A 140 -17.85 -1.80 -5.00
N GLU A 141 -16.60 -1.63 -5.45
CA GLU A 141 -15.80 -2.72 -6.05
C GLU A 141 -15.54 -3.86 -5.06
N LEU A 142 -15.40 -3.55 -3.77
CA LEU A 142 -15.26 -4.52 -2.69
C LEU A 142 -16.59 -5.11 -2.18
N GLY A 143 -17.73 -4.70 -2.74
CA GLY A 143 -19.05 -5.13 -2.28
C GLY A 143 -19.39 -4.67 -0.85
N SER A 144 -18.82 -3.55 -0.40
CA SER A 144 -18.96 -3.01 0.96
C SER A 144 -19.32 -1.52 0.93
N ASN A 145 -19.42 -0.89 2.10
CA ASN A 145 -19.64 0.55 2.22
C ASN A 145 -18.35 1.29 2.60
N GLU A 146 -18.27 2.57 2.22
CA GLU A 146 -17.09 3.42 2.45
C GLU A 146 -16.64 3.42 3.91
N THR A 147 -17.59 3.57 4.86
CA THR A 147 -17.28 3.64 6.28
C THR A 147 -16.59 2.37 6.77
N THR A 148 -17.14 1.20 6.42
CA THR A 148 -16.57 -0.10 6.79
C THR A 148 -15.18 -0.28 6.20
N VAL A 149 -14.99 -0.02 4.89
CA VAL A 149 -13.68 -0.18 4.24
C VAL A 149 -12.62 0.71 4.87
N LYS A 150 -12.94 1.99 5.12
CA LYS A 150 -12.01 2.92 5.76
C LYS A 150 -11.68 2.51 7.20
N GLN A 151 -12.69 2.10 7.98
CA GLN A 151 -12.48 1.64 9.36
C GLN A 151 -11.63 0.37 9.41
N THR A 152 -11.90 -0.61 8.55
CA THR A 152 -11.11 -1.84 8.48
C THR A 152 -9.65 -1.53 8.13
N LEU A 153 -9.41 -0.70 7.10
CA LEU A 153 -8.04 -0.31 6.75
C LEU A 153 -7.34 0.41 7.92
N ASN A 154 -8.01 1.36 8.59
CA ASN A 154 -7.46 2.05 9.77
C ASN A 154 -7.08 1.09 10.89
N ASN A 155 -7.94 0.13 11.21
CA ASN A 155 -7.67 -0.83 12.27
C ASN A 155 -6.46 -1.70 11.94
N ILE A 156 -6.30 -2.12 10.67
CA ILE A 156 -5.13 -2.90 10.23
C ILE A 156 -3.86 -2.05 10.29
N VAL A 157 -3.91 -0.78 9.88
CA VAL A 157 -2.75 0.13 9.98
C VAL A 157 -2.33 0.34 11.43
N ILE A 158 -3.28 0.55 12.34
CA ILE A 158 -3.02 0.64 13.78
C ILE A 158 -2.37 -0.65 14.28
N ARG A 159 -2.93 -1.81 13.92
CA ARG A 159 -2.40 -3.11 14.31
C ARG A 159 -0.96 -3.32 13.82
N ARG A 160 -0.69 -2.98 12.56
CA ARG A 160 0.65 -3.00 11.98
C ARG A 160 1.62 -2.08 12.74
N ASN A 161 1.18 -0.90 13.14
CA ASN A 161 2.04 0.03 13.89
C ASN A 161 2.35 -0.50 15.28
N GLN A 162 1.39 -1.13 15.95
CA GLN A 162 1.63 -1.82 17.22
C GLN A 162 2.70 -2.90 17.08
N ILE A 163 2.59 -3.74 16.04
CA ILE A 163 3.57 -4.80 15.75
C ILE A 163 4.97 -4.22 15.51
N VAL A 164 5.10 -3.23 14.63
CA VAL A 164 6.42 -2.75 14.16
C VAL A 164 7.07 -1.76 15.14
N HIS A 165 6.30 -0.91 15.78
CA HIS A 165 6.82 0.23 16.57
C HIS A 165 6.63 0.07 18.08
N GLU A 166 5.64 -0.71 18.51
CA GLU A 166 5.27 -0.87 19.93
C GLU A 166 5.59 -2.26 20.48
N MET A 167 6.39 -3.06 19.75
CA MET A 167 6.75 -4.45 20.06
C MET A 167 5.53 -5.37 20.24
N ASP A 168 4.38 -4.97 19.72
CA ASP A 168 3.09 -5.61 19.90
C ASP A 168 2.65 -5.84 21.36
N LEU A 169 3.15 -5.05 22.31
CA LEU A 169 2.86 -5.26 23.73
C LEU A 169 1.51 -4.63 24.13
N ASN A 170 0.77 -5.33 24.99
CA ASN A 170 -0.36 -4.76 25.69
C ASN A 170 0.16 -3.89 26.85
N LEU A 171 -0.10 -2.58 26.81
CA LEU A 171 0.45 -1.61 27.77
C LEU A 171 0.05 -1.88 29.24
N SER A 172 -1.09 -2.53 29.48
CA SER A 172 -1.58 -2.80 30.84
C SER A 172 -1.00 -4.08 31.44
N THR A 173 -0.61 -5.03 30.61
CA THR A 173 -0.19 -6.38 31.05
C THR A 173 1.27 -6.70 30.73
N GLY A 174 1.88 -5.98 29.79
CA GLY A 174 3.26 -6.19 29.34
C GLY A 174 3.46 -7.45 28.50
N VAL A 175 2.39 -8.16 28.13
CA VAL A 175 2.46 -9.36 27.28
C VAL A 175 2.15 -9.00 25.83
N LEU A 176 2.61 -9.83 24.89
CA LEU A 176 2.27 -9.69 23.48
C LEU A 176 0.75 -9.74 23.30
N GLN A 177 0.23 -8.88 22.42
CA GLN A 177 -1.18 -8.91 22.05
C GLN A 177 -1.47 -10.18 21.23
N PRO A 178 -2.56 -10.92 21.57
CA PRO A 178 -2.91 -12.13 20.84
C PRO A 178 -3.24 -11.81 19.39
N LEU A 179 -2.85 -12.71 18.48
CA LEU A 179 -3.22 -12.64 17.07
C LEU A 179 -3.60 -14.05 16.62
N SER A 180 -4.89 -14.27 16.37
CA SER A 180 -5.35 -15.55 15.86
C SER A 180 -5.02 -15.70 14.37
N TYR A 181 -4.91 -16.95 13.92
CA TYR A 181 -4.76 -17.26 12.50
C TYR A 181 -5.89 -16.64 11.66
N ALA A 182 -7.13 -16.77 12.12
CA ALA A 182 -8.30 -16.24 11.42
C ALA A 182 -8.26 -14.71 11.27
N ASP A 183 -7.78 -14.01 12.31
CA ASP A 183 -7.62 -12.55 12.25
C ASP A 183 -6.54 -12.16 11.25
N SER A 184 -5.37 -12.82 11.27
CA SER A 184 -4.30 -12.59 10.28
C SER A 184 -4.81 -12.76 8.85
N ARG A 185 -5.49 -13.89 8.58
CA ARG A 185 -6.07 -14.16 7.26
C ARG A 185 -7.05 -13.08 6.81
N THR A 186 -7.97 -12.69 7.69
CA THR A 186 -8.96 -11.65 7.39
C THR A 186 -8.29 -10.33 7.03
N MET A 187 -7.24 -9.94 7.76
CA MET A 187 -6.49 -8.71 7.46
C MET A 187 -5.74 -8.80 6.13
N VAL A 188 -5.01 -9.90 5.90
CA VAL A 188 -4.22 -10.13 4.68
C VAL A 188 -5.12 -10.15 3.44
N ASP A 189 -6.21 -10.91 3.48
CA ASP A 189 -7.15 -11.04 2.37
C ASP A 189 -7.84 -9.70 2.06
N PHE A 190 -8.22 -8.95 3.09
CA PHE A 190 -8.77 -7.61 2.91
C PHE A 190 -7.79 -6.68 2.18
N ILE A 191 -6.51 -6.66 2.59
CA ILE A 191 -5.50 -5.80 1.94
C ILE A 191 -5.22 -6.24 0.50
N GLN A 192 -5.23 -7.56 0.24
CA GLN A 192 -5.09 -8.08 -1.12
C GLN A 192 -6.22 -7.58 -2.03
N ASN A 193 -7.46 -7.74 -1.56
CA ASN A 193 -8.65 -7.34 -2.29
C ASN A 193 -8.71 -5.82 -2.50
N LEU A 194 -8.34 -5.05 -1.48
CA LEU A 194 -8.25 -3.59 -1.58
C LEU A 194 -7.23 -3.16 -2.65
N GLY A 195 -6.03 -3.76 -2.66
CA GLY A 195 -5.03 -3.47 -3.68
C GLY A 195 -5.51 -3.82 -5.10
N ASN A 196 -6.21 -4.94 -5.25
CA ASN A 196 -6.83 -5.34 -6.53
C ASN A 196 -7.89 -4.32 -6.98
N ALA A 197 -8.79 -3.92 -6.09
CA ALA A 197 -9.84 -2.94 -6.37
C ALA A 197 -9.26 -1.59 -6.81
N ILE A 198 -8.26 -1.08 -6.07
CA ILE A 198 -7.58 0.18 -6.40
C ILE A 198 -6.91 0.07 -7.77
N TYR A 199 -6.21 -1.03 -8.05
CA TYR A 199 -5.58 -1.25 -9.34
C TYR A 199 -6.61 -1.18 -10.47
N ASN A 200 -7.69 -1.96 -10.38
CA ASN A 200 -8.72 -2.04 -11.42
C ASN A 200 -9.38 -0.69 -11.71
N LEU A 201 -9.60 0.13 -10.68
CA LEU A 201 -10.28 1.42 -10.80
C LEU A 201 -9.40 2.54 -11.36
N VAL A 202 -8.08 2.39 -11.30
CA VAL A 202 -7.13 3.50 -11.54
C VAL A 202 -6.32 3.31 -12.82
N ILE A 203 -6.18 2.09 -13.34
CA ILE A 203 -5.42 1.85 -14.59
C ILE A 203 -6.07 2.44 -15.83
#